data_AF-A0AAW2YPU9-F1
#
_entry.id   AF-A0AAW2YPU9-F1
#
_cell.length_a   1.000
_cell.length_b   1.000
_cell.length_c   1.000
_cell.angle_alpha   90.00
_cell.angle_beta   90.00
_cell.angle_gamma   90.00
#
_symmetry.space_group_name_H-M   'P 1'
#
loop_
_entity.id
_entity.type
_entity.pdbx_description
1 polymer ?
#
loop_
_entity_poly.entity_id
_entity_poly.type
_entity_poly.pdbx_seq_one_letter_code
_entity_poly.pdbx_strand_id
1 'polypeptide(L)'
;MATNATTVPIVNSFVDRYKQIFSHKYESMYIVQQYPNTFPLTFVALYVSMVFLLPKVLVRIPATKEGLNLGRLMSLWNLFLSIWSAAMVLGAGIPYGLHLLTHGYWDSVCDEQGLLTQENTLQYWMYAFNISKFAELIDTLLLILKHPKRPVPFLHWYHHMTVLLFVWYSDVWKFPGIIFIVVNATIHMFMYFYYFLKESGYKVSERYYALPLTVGQISQMFLGMFVNGSWIYMYYVQGRKCACQNPLAISISCAVMYGSYLYLFLSFFYGRYIVKKSDVRSVKKEQ
;
A
#
# COMPACT_ATOMS: atom_id res chain seq x y z
N MET A 1 3.74 -40.35 14.81
CA MET A 1 4.50 -40.64 13.58
C MET A 1 4.72 -39.32 12.86
N ALA A 2 5.96 -38.87 12.84
CA ALA A 2 6.37 -37.60 12.23
C ALA A 2 6.26 -37.70 10.69
N THR A 3 5.53 -36.77 10.09
CA THR A 3 5.52 -36.57 8.64
C THR A 3 6.80 -35.83 8.25
N ASN A 4 7.70 -36.55 7.58
CA ASN A 4 8.95 -36.05 7.00
C ASN A 4 8.68 -34.84 6.10
N ALA A 5 9.12 -33.66 6.54
CA ALA A 5 9.26 -32.48 5.69
C ALA A 5 10.52 -32.64 4.84
N THR A 6 10.41 -33.34 3.72
CA THR A 6 11.40 -33.28 2.62
C THR A 6 11.22 -31.98 1.84
N THR A 7 11.50 -30.84 2.48
CA THR A 7 11.76 -29.61 1.74
C THR A 7 13.11 -29.73 1.03
N VAL A 8 13.10 -29.50 -0.29
CA VAL A 8 14.24 -29.64 -1.20
C VAL A 8 15.45 -28.84 -0.67
N PRO A 9 16.69 -29.39 -0.64
CA PRO A 9 17.89 -28.74 -0.08
C PRO A 9 18.15 -27.31 -0.60
N ILE A 10 17.73 -27.04 -1.84
CA ILE A 10 17.83 -25.74 -2.50
C ILE A 10 16.95 -24.69 -1.82
N VAL A 11 15.75 -25.07 -1.36
CA VAL A 11 14.81 -24.17 -0.68
C VAL A 11 15.38 -23.76 0.67
N ASN A 12 15.97 -24.70 1.42
CA ASN A 12 16.59 -24.40 2.71
C ASN A 12 17.80 -23.47 2.55
N SER A 13 18.69 -23.75 1.58
CA SER A 13 19.82 -22.88 1.23
C SER A 13 19.42 -21.44 0.85
N PHE A 14 18.33 -21.31 0.09
CA PHE A 14 17.79 -20.00 -0.27
C PHE A 14 17.22 -19.27 0.96
N VAL A 15 16.42 -19.95 1.78
CA VAL A 15 15.82 -19.39 3.00
C VAL A 15 16.89 -18.94 3.98
N ASP A 16 17.96 -19.71 4.17
CA ASP A 16 19.04 -19.38 5.09
C ASP A 16 19.82 -18.15 4.63
N ARG A 17 20.17 -18.08 3.34
CA ARG A 17 20.83 -16.90 2.74
C ARG A 17 19.93 -15.67 2.80
N TYR A 18 18.64 -15.85 2.57
CA TYR A 18 17.64 -14.81 2.65
C TYR A 18 17.53 -14.24 4.07
N LYS A 19 17.42 -15.11 5.09
CA LYS A 19 17.44 -14.71 6.50
C LYS A 19 18.73 -13.97 6.84
N GLN A 20 19.89 -14.40 6.33
CA GLN A 20 21.16 -13.73 6.57
C GLN A 20 21.20 -12.29 5.99
N ILE A 21 20.70 -12.07 4.78
CA ILE A 21 20.70 -10.75 4.13
C ILE A 21 19.79 -9.76 4.85
N PHE A 22 18.60 -10.22 5.28
CA PHE A 22 17.57 -9.34 5.81
C PHE A 22 17.49 -9.31 7.34
N SER A 23 18.27 -10.13 8.06
CA SER A 23 18.30 -10.13 9.53
C SER A 23 19.06 -8.96 10.16
N HIS A 24 19.92 -8.27 9.41
CA HIS A 24 20.93 -7.35 9.98
C HIS A 24 20.54 -5.86 10.04
N LYS A 25 19.28 -5.49 9.76
CA LYS A 25 18.85 -4.08 9.70
C LYS A 25 17.91 -3.64 10.83
N TYR A 26 17.98 -4.27 12.01
CA TYR A 26 17.13 -3.94 13.17
C TYR A 26 17.25 -2.47 13.64
N GLU A 27 18.39 -1.80 13.41
CA GLU A 27 18.56 -0.37 13.73
C GLU A 27 17.61 0.56 12.97
N SER A 28 16.96 0.07 11.90
CA SER A 28 16.10 0.89 11.04
C SER A 28 14.80 1.35 11.69
N MET A 29 14.30 0.70 12.75
CA MET A 29 13.10 1.13 13.48
C MET A 29 13.36 2.23 14.52
N TYR A 30 14.61 2.72 14.66
CA TYR A 30 14.94 3.80 15.59
C TYR A 30 14.03 5.03 15.41
N ILE A 31 13.74 5.42 14.17
CA ILE A 31 12.91 6.60 13.88
C ILE A 31 11.47 6.40 14.38
N VAL A 32 10.90 5.20 14.17
CA VAL A 32 9.53 4.87 14.60
C VAL A 32 9.43 4.91 16.13
N GLN A 33 10.45 4.44 16.84
CA GLN A 33 10.48 4.42 18.29
C GLN A 33 10.76 5.80 18.90
N GLN A 34 11.66 6.57 18.29
CA GLN A 34 12.09 7.88 18.80
C GLN A 34 11.07 8.98 18.48
N TYR A 35 10.41 8.90 17.32
CA TYR A 35 9.51 9.93 16.80
C TYR A 35 8.16 9.36 16.34
N PRO A 36 7.41 8.64 17.20
CA PRO A 36 6.20 7.93 16.80
C PRO A 36 5.08 8.85 16.29
N ASN A 37 5.01 10.10 16.77
CA ASN A 37 3.96 11.04 16.39
C ASN A 37 4.49 12.18 15.51
N THR A 38 5.64 12.77 15.87
CA THR A 38 6.15 13.97 15.19
C THR A 38 6.55 13.68 13.75
N PHE A 39 7.15 12.53 13.48
CA PHE A 39 7.58 12.16 12.12
C PHE A 39 6.41 12.02 11.13
N PRO A 40 5.42 11.13 11.34
CA PRO A 40 4.33 10.95 10.38
C PRO A 40 3.45 12.20 10.24
N LEU A 41 3.18 12.91 11.36
CA LEU A 41 2.33 14.10 11.33
C LEU A 41 3.00 15.26 10.60
N THR A 42 4.33 15.41 10.72
CA THR A 42 5.09 16.42 9.95
C THR A 42 5.00 16.12 8.46
N PHE A 43 5.21 14.87 8.05
CA PHE A 43 5.09 14.49 6.63
C PHE A 43 3.67 14.66 6.09
N VAL A 44 2.64 14.34 6.87
CA VAL A 44 1.24 14.59 6.48
C VAL A 44 0.97 16.08 6.35
N ALA A 45 1.41 16.91 7.29
CA ALA A 45 1.25 18.36 7.22
C ALA A 45 1.94 18.95 5.96
N LEU A 46 3.16 18.50 5.66
CA LEU A 46 3.89 18.86 4.44
C LEU A 46 3.16 18.38 3.19
N TYR A 47 2.65 17.15 3.20
CA TYR A 47 1.92 16.55 2.09
C TYR A 47 0.62 17.30 1.78
N VAL A 48 -0.20 17.57 2.79
CA VAL A 48 -1.44 18.36 2.66
C VAL A 48 -1.12 19.77 2.16
N SER A 49 -0.10 20.41 2.72
CA SER A 49 0.38 21.72 2.25
C SER A 49 0.79 21.67 0.79
N MET A 50 1.55 20.65 0.37
CA MET A 50 1.94 20.44 -1.01
C MET A 50 0.72 20.30 -1.92
N VAL A 51 -0.27 19.48 -1.55
CA VAL A 51 -1.48 19.24 -2.36
C VAL A 51 -2.27 20.52 -2.61
N PHE A 52 -2.41 21.40 -1.61
CA PHE A 52 -3.28 22.58 -1.72
C PHE A 52 -2.55 23.89 -2.09
N LEU A 53 -1.26 24.02 -1.77
CA LEU A 53 -0.49 25.25 -1.99
C LEU A 53 0.36 25.17 -3.27
N LEU A 54 1.00 24.04 -3.55
CA LEU A 54 1.92 23.92 -4.69
C LEU A 54 1.24 24.19 -6.04
N PRO A 55 0.02 23.70 -6.35
CA PRO A 55 -0.67 24.05 -7.59
C PRO A 55 -0.88 25.57 -7.75
N LYS A 56 -1.22 26.27 -6.65
CA LYS A 56 -1.46 27.73 -6.67
C LYS A 56 -0.19 28.51 -6.99
N VAL A 57 0.96 28.03 -6.52
CA VAL A 57 2.27 28.62 -6.82
C VAL A 57 2.67 28.33 -8.25
N LEU A 58 2.60 27.07 -8.69
CA LEU A 58 3.06 26.65 -10.02
C LEU A 58 2.25 27.28 -11.16
N VAL A 59 0.95 27.51 -10.98
CA VAL A 59 0.11 28.17 -12.01
C VAL A 59 0.54 29.62 -12.28
N ARG A 60 1.21 30.28 -11.32
CA ARG A 60 1.72 31.65 -11.46
C ARG A 60 3.08 31.72 -12.14
N ILE A 61 3.81 30.61 -12.21
CA ILE A 61 5.13 30.57 -12.83
C ILE A 61 4.95 30.36 -14.35
N PRO A 62 5.52 31.23 -15.21
CA PRO A 62 5.48 31.04 -16.65
C PRO A 62 6.23 29.76 -17.03
N ALA A 63 5.61 28.92 -17.85
CA ALA A 63 6.22 27.66 -18.29
C ALA A 63 7.50 27.95 -19.10
N THR A 64 8.65 27.47 -18.62
CA THR A 64 9.90 27.48 -19.38
C THR A 64 9.82 26.48 -20.53
N LYS A 65 10.32 26.87 -21.71
CA LYS A 65 10.33 26.02 -22.92
C LYS A 65 11.22 24.78 -22.78
N GLU A 66 12.24 24.85 -21.92
CA GLU A 66 13.11 23.73 -21.56
C GLU A 66 12.56 23.03 -20.30
N GLY A 67 11.45 22.32 -20.48
CA GLY A 67 10.86 21.54 -19.40
C GLY A 67 11.63 20.24 -19.17
N LEU A 68 11.87 19.90 -17.91
CA LEU A 68 12.29 18.55 -17.50
C LEU A 68 11.39 17.52 -18.22
N ASN A 69 11.94 16.42 -18.73
CA ASN A 69 11.11 15.36 -19.32
C ASN A 69 10.39 14.58 -18.21
N LEU A 70 9.35 15.18 -17.64
CA LEU A 70 8.54 14.65 -16.55
C LEU A 70 7.90 13.30 -16.90
N GLY A 71 7.56 13.07 -18.18
CA GLY A 71 7.04 11.77 -18.62
C GLY A 71 8.05 10.65 -18.45
N ARG A 72 9.32 10.87 -18.86
CA ARG A 72 10.40 9.90 -18.65
C ARG A 72 10.70 9.70 -17.18
N LEU A 73 10.73 10.78 -16.38
CA LEU A 73 10.95 10.70 -14.94
C LEU A 73 9.85 9.88 -14.25
N MET A 74 8.57 10.19 -14.54
CA MET A 74 7.42 9.45 -14.01
C MET A 74 7.42 7.99 -14.46
N SER A 75 7.79 7.71 -15.71
CA SER A 75 7.96 6.34 -16.20
C SER A 75 9.00 5.57 -15.38
N LEU A 76 10.21 6.11 -15.23
CA LEU A 76 11.27 5.46 -14.44
C LEU A 76 10.89 5.30 -12.95
N TRP A 77 10.22 6.31 -12.39
CA TRP A 77 9.70 6.27 -11.03
C TRP A 77 8.67 5.16 -10.83
N ASN A 78 7.69 5.05 -11.74
CA ASN A 78 6.71 3.97 -11.72
C ASN A 78 7.38 2.58 -11.88
N LEU A 79 8.38 2.46 -12.74
CA LEU A 79 9.13 1.20 -12.89
C LEU A 79 9.87 0.83 -11.59
N PHE A 80 10.50 1.81 -10.96
CA PHE A 80 11.15 1.64 -9.66
C PHE A 80 10.15 1.15 -8.60
N LEU A 81 9.00 1.82 -8.45
CA LEU A 81 7.97 1.42 -7.48
C LEU A 81 7.37 0.04 -7.80
N SER A 82 7.24 -0.31 -9.07
CA SER A 82 6.80 -1.65 -9.49
C SER A 82 7.80 -2.73 -9.05
N ILE A 83 9.10 -2.52 -9.29
CA ILE A 83 10.15 -3.47 -8.90
C ILE A 83 10.25 -3.55 -7.37
N TRP A 84 10.18 -2.42 -6.68
CA TRP A 84 10.20 -2.38 -5.23
C TRP A 84 9.00 -3.13 -4.62
N SER A 85 7.81 -2.95 -5.19
CA SER A 85 6.61 -3.69 -4.80
C SER A 85 6.77 -5.20 -5.02
N ALA A 86 7.34 -5.61 -6.15
CA ALA A 86 7.65 -7.03 -6.40
C ALA A 86 8.64 -7.60 -5.37
N ALA A 87 9.67 -6.83 -5.01
CA ALA A 87 10.62 -7.22 -3.97
C ALA A 87 9.93 -7.40 -2.61
N MET A 88 9.00 -6.52 -2.24
CA MET A 88 8.19 -6.66 -1.02
C MET A 88 7.26 -7.87 -1.06
N VAL A 89 6.66 -8.19 -2.21
CA VAL A 89 5.82 -9.39 -2.38
C VAL A 89 6.65 -10.65 -2.16
N LEU A 90 7.83 -10.74 -2.77
CA LEU A 90 8.72 -11.89 -2.57
C LEU A 90 9.24 -11.94 -1.13
N GLY A 91 9.63 -10.77 -0.61
CA GLY A 91 10.27 -10.64 0.68
C GLY A 91 9.35 -10.91 1.88
N ALA A 92 8.17 -10.31 1.88
CA ALA A 92 7.17 -10.56 2.93
C ALA A 92 6.32 -11.80 2.63
N GLY A 93 5.98 -12.03 1.36
CA GLY A 93 4.99 -13.04 0.96
C GLY A 93 5.50 -14.47 1.03
N ILE A 94 6.77 -14.74 0.73
CA ILE A 94 7.34 -16.09 0.86
C ILE A 94 7.36 -16.54 2.34
N PRO A 95 8.02 -15.82 3.27
CA PRO A 95 8.03 -16.23 4.68
C PRO A 95 6.63 -16.24 5.30
N TYR A 96 5.77 -15.26 4.97
CA TYR A 96 4.39 -15.26 5.45
C TYR A 96 3.59 -16.45 4.91
N GLY A 97 3.75 -16.80 3.63
CA GLY A 97 3.09 -17.95 3.02
C GLY A 97 3.54 -19.28 3.65
N LEU A 98 4.83 -19.41 3.95
CA LEU A 98 5.36 -20.56 4.69
C LEU A 98 4.78 -20.63 6.12
N HIS A 99 4.69 -19.48 6.82
CA HIS A 99 4.08 -19.42 8.14
C HIS A 99 2.58 -19.81 8.09
N LEU A 100 1.85 -19.32 7.08
CA LEU A 100 0.45 -19.63 6.85
C LEU A 100 0.21 -21.13 6.61
N LEU A 101 1.10 -21.79 5.86
CA LEU A 101 1.00 -23.22 5.58
C LEU A 101 1.36 -24.10 6.80
N THR A 102 2.19 -23.58 7.70
CA THR A 102 2.71 -24.35 8.86
C THR A 102 1.87 -24.16 10.13
N HIS A 103 1.38 -22.94 10.38
CA HIS A 103 0.64 -22.57 11.59
C HIS A 103 -0.85 -22.30 11.33
N GLY A 104 -1.24 -22.12 10.06
CA GLY A 104 -2.62 -21.88 9.66
C GLY A 104 -3.04 -20.40 9.70
N TYR A 105 -4.25 -20.13 9.22
CA TYR A 105 -4.77 -18.77 9.04
C TYR A 105 -4.92 -17.98 10.33
N TRP A 106 -5.50 -18.60 11.37
CA TRP A 106 -5.82 -17.90 12.62
C TRP A 106 -4.57 -17.39 13.33
N ASP A 107 -3.55 -18.24 13.45
CA ASP A 107 -2.28 -17.87 14.06
C ASP A 107 -1.54 -16.82 13.21
N SER A 108 -1.60 -16.93 11.88
CA SER A 108 -0.98 -15.95 10.97
C SER A 108 -1.59 -14.55 11.04
N VAL A 109 -2.87 -14.44 11.42
CA VAL A 109 -3.55 -13.15 11.56
C VAL A 109 -3.40 -12.59 12.97
N CYS A 110 -3.49 -13.44 14.01
CA CYS A 110 -3.43 -13.00 15.41
C CYS A 110 -1.99 -12.80 15.92
N ASP A 111 -1.03 -13.61 15.45
CA ASP A 111 0.36 -13.67 15.92
C ASP A 111 0.48 -13.79 17.45
N GLU A 112 -0.22 -14.76 18.06
CA GLU A 112 -0.26 -14.93 19.53
C GLU A 112 1.12 -15.11 20.16
N GLN A 113 2.02 -15.78 19.44
CA GLN A 113 3.38 -16.08 19.89
C GLN A 113 4.38 -14.97 19.52
N GLY A 114 3.93 -13.94 18.80
CA GLY A 114 4.79 -12.86 18.33
C GLY A 114 5.84 -13.31 17.31
N LEU A 115 5.65 -14.44 16.64
CA LEU A 115 6.64 -14.99 15.72
C LEU A 115 6.81 -14.09 14.50
N LEU A 116 5.72 -13.55 13.96
CA LEU A 116 5.77 -12.64 12.81
C LEU A 116 6.35 -11.28 13.19
N THR A 117 6.12 -10.84 14.43
CA THR A 117 6.59 -9.55 14.96
C THR A 117 7.99 -9.58 15.58
N GLN A 118 8.54 -10.76 15.88
CA GLN A 118 9.91 -10.96 16.40
C GLN A 118 10.91 -11.46 15.35
N GLU A 119 10.46 -11.97 14.21
CA GLU A 119 11.38 -12.35 13.12
C GLU A 119 11.99 -11.11 12.44
N ASN A 120 13.32 -10.96 12.58
CA ASN A 120 14.10 -9.85 12.00
C ASN A 120 13.83 -9.62 10.51
N THR A 121 13.50 -10.67 9.75
CA THR A 121 13.27 -10.57 8.31
C THR A 121 11.89 -10.02 7.95
N LEU A 122 10.80 -10.48 8.59
CA LEU A 122 9.46 -9.95 8.31
C LEU A 122 9.32 -8.50 8.81
N GLN A 123 9.91 -8.21 9.97
CA GLN A 123 9.97 -6.87 10.51
C GLN A 123 10.71 -5.89 9.58
N TYR A 124 11.78 -6.33 8.92
CA TYR A 124 12.45 -5.53 7.89
C TYR A 124 11.49 -5.16 6.75
N TRP A 125 10.68 -6.11 6.26
CA TRP A 125 9.75 -5.83 5.17
C TRP A 125 8.53 -5.01 5.58
N MET A 126 8.08 -5.12 6.83
CA MET A 126 7.09 -4.19 7.40
C MET A 126 7.62 -2.76 7.37
N TYR A 127 8.84 -2.56 7.87
CA TYR A 127 9.47 -1.25 7.85
C TYR A 127 9.71 -0.75 6.43
N ALA A 128 10.20 -1.61 5.53
CA ALA A 128 10.38 -1.28 4.11
C ALA A 128 9.06 -0.85 3.44
N PHE A 129 7.96 -1.52 3.77
CA PHE A 129 6.63 -1.15 3.30
C PHE A 129 6.17 0.18 3.88
N ASN A 130 6.40 0.42 5.17
CA ASN A 130 6.11 1.70 5.81
C ASN A 130 6.85 2.85 5.12
N ILE A 131 8.17 2.72 4.93
CA ILE A 131 8.98 3.71 4.20
C ILE A 131 8.52 3.90 2.75
N SER A 132 8.03 2.84 2.09
CA SER A 132 7.48 2.97 0.74
C SER A 132 6.32 3.96 0.68
N LYS A 133 5.50 4.09 1.73
CA LYS A 133 4.37 5.04 1.75
C LYS A 133 4.80 6.49 1.76
N PHE A 134 5.96 6.80 2.35
CA PHE A 134 6.56 8.12 2.24
C PHE A 134 7.09 8.38 0.83
N ALA A 135 7.70 7.37 0.19
CA ALA A 135 8.16 7.48 -1.19
C ALA A 135 6.99 7.71 -2.15
N GLU A 136 5.87 7.00 -1.97
CA GLU A 136 4.65 7.15 -2.79
C GLU A 136 4.05 8.58 -2.74
N LEU A 137 4.40 9.43 -1.77
CA LEU A 137 3.99 10.84 -1.78
C LEU A 137 4.56 11.61 -2.99
N ILE A 138 5.70 11.14 -3.54
CA ILE A 138 6.32 11.68 -4.75
C ILE A 138 5.41 11.52 -5.97
N ASP A 139 4.51 10.52 -5.99
CA ASP A 139 3.53 10.38 -7.08
C ASP A 139 2.65 11.63 -7.20
N THR A 140 2.24 12.16 -6.04
CA THR A 140 1.42 13.36 -5.97
C THR A 140 2.21 14.60 -6.37
N LEU A 141 3.48 14.68 -5.97
CA LEU A 141 4.38 15.74 -6.39
C LEU A 141 4.55 15.75 -7.92
N LEU A 142 4.89 14.61 -8.51
CA LEU A 142 5.06 14.48 -9.96
C LEU A 142 3.75 14.76 -10.73
N LEU A 143 2.60 14.34 -10.19
CA LEU A 143 1.30 14.63 -10.76
C LEU A 143 1.01 16.14 -10.77
N ILE A 144 1.27 16.84 -9.66
CA ILE A 144 1.10 18.29 -9.54
C ILE A 144 2.02 19.03 -10.51
N LEU A 145 3.30 18.63 -10.59
CA LEU A 145 4.27 19.25 -11.49
C LEU A 145 3.91 19.05 -12.97
N LYS A 146 3.41 17.87 -13.33
CA LYS A 146 3.00 17.56 -14.71
C LYS A 146 1.70 18.29 -15.10
N HIS A 147 0.78 18.46 -14.15
CA HIS A 147 -0.54 19.03 -14.40
C HIS A 147 -0.95 20.07 -13.36
N PRO A 148 -0.25 21.22 -13.24
CA PRO A 148 -0.44 22.19 -12.15
C PRO A 148 -1.82 22.84 -12.15
N LYS A 149 -2.51 22.86 -13.29
CA LYS A 149 -3.88 23.42 -13.43
C LYS A 149 -4.98 22.42 -13.04
N ARG A 150 -4.66 21.13 -12.90
CA ARG A 150 -5.64 20.10 -12.55
C ARG A 150 -5.55 19.82 -11.05
N PRO A 151 -6.64 19.94 -10.29
CA PRO A 151 -6.63 19.57 -8.88
C PRO A 151 -6.33 18.08 -8.74
N VAL A 152 -5.58 17.72 -7.70
CA VAL A 152 -5.34 16.32 -7.35
C VAL A 152 -6.68 15.67 -6.96
N PRO A 153 -7.04 14.50 -7.52
CA PRO A 153 -8.31 13.84 -7.19
C PRO A 153 -8.42 13.55 -5.69
N PHE A 154 -9.62 13.70 -5.12
CA PHE A 154 -9.88 13.43 -3.70
C PHE A 154 -9.41 12.04 -3.27
N LEU A 155 -9.82 11.01 -4.01
CA LEU A 155 -9.44 9.62 -3.76
C LEU A 155 -7.92 9.45 -3.67
N HIS A 156 -7.16 10.13 -4.52
CA HIS A 156 -5.70 10.02 -4.57
C HIS A 156 -5.05 10.54 -3.29
N TRP A 157 -5.27 11.82 -2.98
CA TRP A 157 -4.57 12.42 -1.84
C TRP A 157 -5.11 11.95 -0.49
N TYR A 158 -6.41 11.66 -0.40
CA TYR A 158 -7.00 11.07 0.79
C TYR A 158 -6.36 9.72 1.08
N HIS A 159 -6.28 8.83 0.07
CA HIS A 159 -5.66 7.52 0.19
C HIS A 159 -4.21 7.58 0.66
N HIS A 160 -3.35 8.36 0.00
CA HIS A 160 -1.93 8.44 0.36
C HIS A 160 -1.72 8.99 1.77
N MET A 161 -2.55 9.93 2.22
CA MET A 161 -2.50 10.45 3.58
C MET A 161 -2.91 9.38 4.60
N THR A 162 -4.07 8.73 4.42
CA THR A 162 -4.61 7.81 5.43
C THR A 162 -3.84 6.49 5.49
N VAL A 163 -3.36 5.96 4.36
CA VAL A 163 -2.57 4.72 4.36
C VAL A 163 -1.21 4.92 5.02
N LEU A 164 -0.57 6.09 4.82
CA LEU A 164 0.70 6.42 5.47
C LEU A 164 0.54 6.43 6.99
N LEU A 165 -0.49 7.13 7.50
CA LEU A 165 -0.78 7.17 8.93
C LEU A 165 -1.10 5.78 9.49
N PHE A 166 -1.95 5.03 8.79
CA PHE A 166 -2.36 3.71 9.26
C PHE A 166 -1.18 2.74 9.36
N VAL A 167 -0.33 2.66 8.33
CA VAL A 167 0.83 1.77 8.32
C VAL A 167 1.85 2.19 9.38
N TRP A 168 2.09 3.50 9.53
CA TRP A 168 3.00 3.99 10.55
C TRP A 168 2.55 3.62 11.97
N TYR A 169 1.29 3.88 12.31
CA TYR A 169 0.78 3.54 13.64
C TYR A 169 0.62 2.03 13.85
N SER A 170 0.42 1.26 12.77
CA SER A 170 0.46 -0.22 12.83
C SER A 170 1.83 -0.72 13.27
N ASP A 171 2.91 -0.13 12.77
CA ASP A 171 4.28 -0.46 13.21
C ASP A 171 4.54 0.00 14.65
N VAL A 172 4.13 1.22 15.03
CA VAL A 172 4.27 1.75 16.40
C VAL A 172 3.61 0.80 17.40
N TRP A 173 2.40 0.33 17.10
CA TRP A 173 1.63 -0.55 17.98
C TRP A 173 1.89 -2.04 17.75
N LYS A 174 2.89 -2.40 16.94
CA LYS A 174 3.34 -3.77 16.66
C LYS A 174 2.23 -4.71 16.15
N PHE A 175 1.40 -4.21 15.23
CA PHE A 175 0.33 -5.00 14.64
C PHE A 175 0.85 -5.95 13.55
N PRO A 176 0.48 -7.25 13.58
CA PRO A 176 0.88 -8.23 12.58
C PRO A 176 0.10 -8.05 11.27
N GLY A 177 0.42 -6.98 10.53
CA GLY A 177 -0.27 -6.57 9.30
C GLY A 177 0.25 -7.21 8.00
N ILE A 178 1.01 -8.31 8.05
CA ILE A 178 1.76 -8.82 6.89
C ILE A 178 0.87 -9.17 5.69
N ILE A 179 -0.30 -9.76 5.91
CA ILE A 179 -1.24 -10.07 4.82
C ILE A 179 -1.70 -8.81 4.06
N PHE A 180 -1.92 -7.70 4.78
CA PHE A 180 -2.29 -6.42 4.16
C PHE A 180 -1.14 -5.89 3.31
N ILE A 181 0.10 -6.02 3.80
CA ILE A 181 1.33 -5.65 3.07
C ILE A 181 1.45 -6.45 1.77
N VAL A 182 1.38 -7.78 1.84
CA VAL A 182 1.55 -8.66 0.68
C VAL A 182 0.48 -8.40 -0.39
N VAL A 183 -0.79 -8.26 0.03
CA VAL A 183 -1.89 -7.99 -0.90
C VAL A 183 -1.73 -6.59 -1.52
N ASN A 184 -1.44 -5.56 -0.73
CA ASN A 184 -1.26 -4.21 -1.24
C ASN A 184 -0.06 -4.12 -2.19
N ALA A 185 1.09 -4.68 -1.81
CA ALA A 185 2.29 -4.72 -2.65
C ALA A 185 2.05 -5.48 -3.96
N THR A 186 1.24 -6.54 -3.95
CA THR A 186 0.85 -7.26 -5.18
C THR A 186 0.04 -6.37 -6.11
N ILE A 187 -0.96 -5.67 -5.59
CA ILE A 187 -1.77 -4.73 -6.40
C ILE A 187 -0.90 -3.56 -6.89
N HIS A 188 -0.04 -2.99 -6.04
CA HIS A 188 0.85 -1.89 -6.39
C HIS A 188 1.88 -2.30 -7.45
N MET A 189 2.43 -3.51 -7.38
CA MET A 189 3.31 -4.05 -8.42
C MET A 189 2.66 -3.95 -9.80
N PHE A 190 1.43 -4.46 -9.96
CA PHE A 190 0.74 -4.39 -11.24
C PHE A 190 0.27 -2.98 -11.61
N MET A 191 -0.18 -2.19 -10.63
CA MET A 191 -0.64 -0.82 -10.85
C MET A 191 0.48 0.10 -11.37
N TYR A 192 1.64 0.08 -10.71
CA TYR A 192 2.78 0.88 -11.13
C TYR A 192 3.36 0.40 -12.45
N PHE A 193 3.36 -0.92 -12.71
CA PHE A 193 3.76 -1.43 -14.02
C PHE A 193 2.81 -0.92 -15.13
N TYR A 194 1.51 -0.90 -14.88
CA TYR A 194 0.54 -0.30 -15.81
C TYR A 194 0.83 1.19 -16.06
N TYR A 195 1.11 1.98 -15.01
CA TYR A 195 1.46 3.39 -15.17
C TYR A 195 2.80 3.61 -15.88
N PHE A 196 3.80 2.76 -15.64
CA PHE A 196 5.06 2.76 -16.39
C PHE A 196 4.82 2.59 -17.90
N LEU A 197 4.00 1.61 -18.30
CA LEU A 197 3.68 1.38 -19.70
C LEU A 197 2.95 2.59 -20.32
N LYS A 198 2.00 3.18 -19.59
CA LYS A 198 1.26 4.36 -20.03
C LYS A 198 2.15 5.59 -20.21
N GLU A 199 3.05 5.86 -19.27
CA GLU A 199 3.98 7.00 -19.33
C GLU A 199 5.08 6.80 -20.39
N SER A 200 5.43 5.55 -20.70
CA SER A 200 6.35 5.21 -21.79
C SER A 200 5.73 5.29 -23.19
N GLY A 201 4.45 5.67 -23.29
CA GLY A 201 3.76 5.86 -24.57
C GLY A 201 3.15 4.59 -25.18
N TYR A 202 3.16 3.47 -24.46
CA TYR A 202 2.49 2.25 -24.94
C TYR A 202 0.97 2.42 -24.93
N LYS A 203 0.32 1.95 -25.99
CA LYS A 203 -1.15 1.89 -26.09
C LYS A 203 -1.67 0.69 -25.29
N VAL A 204 -1.79 0.87 -23.98
CA VAL A 204 -2.34 -0.17 -23.09
C VAL A 204 -3.87 -0.13 -23.10
N SER A 205 -4.51 -1.25 -23.43
CA SER A 205 -5.97 -1.35 -23.45
C SER A 205 -6.56 -1.19 -22.04
N GLU A 206 -7.46 -0.23 -21.88
CA GLU A 206 -8.13 -0.01 -20.59
C GLU A 206 -8.96 -1.21 -20.14
N ARG A 207 -9.54 -1.97 -21.09
CA ARG A 207 -10.39 -3.12 -20.79
C ARG A 207 -9.60 -4.31 -20.23
N TYR A 208 -8.40 -4.55 -20.74
CA TYR A 208 -7.62 -5.73 -20.36
C TYR A 208 -6.67 -5.49 -19.20
N TYR A 209 -6.35 -4.23 -18.88
CA TYR A 209 -5.40 -3.90 -17.81
C TYR A 209 -6.04 -3.07 -16.70
N ALA A 210 -6.62 -1.91 -17.02
CA ALA A 210 -7.15 -1.01 -16.00
C ALA A 210 -8.38 -1.58 -15.28
N LEU A 211 -9.24 -2.30 -16.00
CA LEU A 211 -10.44 -2.93 -15.40
C LEU A 211 -10.06 -4.04 -14.39
N PRO A 212 -9.25 -5.06 -14.75
CA PRO A 212 -8.79 -6.06 -13.77
C PRO A 212 -8.05 -5.45 -12.58
N LEU A 213 -7.26 -4.39 -12.78
CA LEU A 213 -6.61 -3.67 -11.70
C LEU A 213 -7.61 -3.04 -10.74
N THR A 214 -8.63 -2.36 -11.27
CA THR A 214 -9.69 -1.75 -10.45
C THR A 214 -10.47 -2.82 -9.68
N VAL A 215 -10.77 -3.95 -10.32
CA VAL A 215 -11.42 -5.09 -9.66
C VAL A 215 -10.54 -5.66 -8.56
N GLY A 216 -9.24 -5.86 -8.81
CA GLY A 216 -8.28 -6.29 -7.79
C GLY A 216 -8.18 -5.30 -6.62
N GLN A 217 -8.21 -3.99 -6.93
CA GLN A 217 -8.23 -2.92 -5.93
C GLN A 217 -9.49 -2.92 -5.06
N ILE A 218 -10.64 -3.33 -5.60
CA ILE A 218 -11.88 -3.49 -4.83
C ILE A 218 -11.82 -4.78 -4.00
N SER A 219 -11.35 -5.89 -4.60
CA SER A 219 -11.22 -7.17 -3.91
C SER A 219 -10.29 -7.10 -2.70
N GLN A 220 -9.18 -6.36 -2.77
CA GLN A 220 -8.31 -6.15 -1.60
C GLN A 220 -9.06 -5.45 -0.45
N MET A 221 -10.07 -4.62 -0.74
CA MET A 221 -10.79 -3.91 0.31
C MET A 221 -11.74 -4.85 1.05
N PHE A 222 -12.43 -5.72 0.33
CA PHE A 222 -13.21 -6.81 0.94
C PHE A 222 -12.35 -7.75 1.77
N LEU A 223 -11.19 -8.16 1.23
CA LEU A 223 -10.25 -9.01 1.95
C LEU A 223 -9.74 -8.31 3.22
N GLY A 224 -9.41 -7.02 3.14
CA GLY A 224 -8.95 -6.24 4.29
C GLY A 224 -9.99 -6.14 5.40
N MET A 225 -11.25 -5.88 5.05
CA MET A 225 -12.36 -5.89 6.02
C MET A 225 -12.57 -7.27 6.64
N PHE A 226 -12.49 -8.34 5.84
CA PHE A 226 -12.61 -9.72 6.34
C PHE A 226 -11.50 -10.05 7.33
N VAL A 227 -10.23 -9.77 7.00
CA VAL A 227 -9.09 -10.01 7.89
C VAL A 227 -9.22 -9.21 9.18
N ASN A 228 -9.60 -7.93 9.10
CA ASN A 228 -9.83 -7.10 10.28
C ASN A 228 -10.95 -7.67 11.17
N GLY A 229 -12.05 -8.13 10.57
CA GLY A 229 -13.14 -8.79 11.28
C GLY A 229 -12.71 -10.08 11.98
N SER A 230 -11.94 -10.93 11.29
CA SER A 230 -11.33 -12.13 11.88
C SER A 230 -10.43 -11.80 13.07
N TRP A 231 -9.61 -10.74 12.95
CA TRP A 231 -8.74 -10.28 14.02
C TRP A 231 -9.53 -9.79 15.25
N ILE A 232 -10.55 -8.94 15.02
CA ILE A 232 -11.45 -8.44 16.08
C ILE A 232 -12.14 -9.61 16.78
N TYR A 233 -12.66 -10.57 16.03
CA TYR A 233 -13.32 -11.76 16.58
C TYR A 233 -12.38 -12.56 17.48
N MET A 234 -11.14 -12.82 17.02
CA MET A 234 -10.15 -13.53 17.82
C MET A 234 -9.78 -12.80 19.11
N TYR A 235 -9.53 -11.49 19.03
CA TYR A 235 -9.09 -10.71 20.19
C TYR A 235 -10.22 -10.50 21.20
N TYR A 236 -11.38 -10.00 20.75
CA TYR A 236 -12.47 -9.57 21.65
C TYR A 236 -13.47 -10.67 21.99
N VAL A 237 -13.72 -11.63 21.10
CA VAL A 237 -14.72 -12.69 21.32
C VAL A 237 -14.07 -13.96 21.84
N GLN A 238 -12.95 -14.39 21.25
CA GLN A 238 -12.24 -15.58 21.70
C GLN A 238 -11.23 -15.32 22.83
N GLY A 239 -10.91 -14.06 23.12
CA GLY A 239 -9.96 -13.69 24.18
C GLY A 239 -8.52 -14.11 23.88
N ARG A 240 -8.17 -14.29 22.59
CA ARG A 240 -6.80 -14.63 22.17
C ARG A 240 -5.87 -13.44 22.41
N LYS A 241 -4.62 -13.73 22.82
CA LYS A 241 -3.60 -12.70 23.09
C LYS A 241 -2.90 -12.26 21.80
N CYS A 242 -3.65 -11.70 20.85
CA CYS A 242 -3.06 -11.22 19.60
C CYS A 242 -2.08 -10.08 19.85
N ALA A 243 -0.99 -10.04 19.08
CA ALA A 243 0.03 -9.00 19.18
C ALA A 243 -0.55 -7.65 18.71
N CYS A 244 -0.78 -6.72 19.64
CA CYS A 244 -1.08 -5.32 19.37
C CYS A 244 -1.08 -4.53 20.68
N GLN A 245 -0.40 -3.38 20.71
CA GLN A 245 -0.40 -2.51 21.89
C GLN A 245 -1.69 -1.68 22.01
N ASN A 246 -2.34 -1.38 20.89
CA ASN A 246 -3.58 -0.60 20.86
C ASN A 246 -4.63 -1.25 19.93
N PRO A 247 -5.26 -2.36 20.38
CA PRO A 247 -6.15 -3.17 19.57
C PRO A 247 -7.34 -2.37 19.04
N LEU A 248 -7.97 -1.56 19.89
CA LEU A 248 -9.16 -0.80 19.55
C LEU A 248 -8.89 0.25 18.46
N ALA A 249 -7.80 1.02 18.62
CA ALA A 249 -7.46 2.06 17.66
C ALA A 249 -7.17 1.48 16.27
N ILE A 250 -6.42 0.36 16.19
CA ILE A 250 -6.15 -0.30 14.90
C ILE A 250 -7.41 -0.86 14.29
N SER A 251 -8.23 -1.59 15.06
CA SER A 251 -9.44 -2.22 14.52
C SER A 251 -10.40 -1.19 13.93
N ILE A 252 -10.63 -0.07 14.63
CA ILE A 252 -11.48 1.02 14.15
C ILE A 252 -10.83 1.72 12.95
N SER A 253 -9.54 2.07 13.04
CA SER A 253 -8.84 2.77 11.95
C SER A 253 -8.80 1.93 10.67
N CYS A 254 -8.58 0.63 10.79
CA CYS A 254 -8.60 -0.32 9.68
C CYS A 254 -9.99 -0.39 9.05
N ALA A 255 -11.05 -0.53 9.86
CA ALA A 255 -12.43 -0.57 9.38
C ALA A 255 -12.83 0.72 8.65
N VAL A 256 -12.51 1.89 9.24
CA VAL A 256 -12.80 3.19 8.64
C VAL A 256 -12.02 3.38 7.34
N MET A 257 -10.73 3.09 7.33
CA MET A 257 -9.88 3.23 6.15
C MET A 257 -10.37 2.34 5.01
N TYR A 258 -10.45 1.02 5.23
CA TYR A 258 -10.88 0.06 4.22
C TYR A 258 -12.33 0.27 3.77
N GLY A 259 -13.24 0.63 4.70
CA GLY A 259 -14.62 0.95 4.37
C GLY A 259 -14.73 2.21 3.49
N SER A 260 -14.00 3.27 3.84
CA SER A 260 -13.98 4.51 3.04
C SER A 260 -13.36 4.28 1.65
N TYR A 261 -12.30 3.49 1.54
CA TYR A 261 -11.70 3.12 0.26
C TYR A 261 -12.64 2.28 -0.59
N LEU A 262 -13.30 1.27 -0.01
CA LEU A 262 -14.27 0.46 -0.72
C LEU A 262 -15.36 1.34 -1.35
N TYR A 263 -15.94 2.26 -0.56
CA TYR A 263 -16.93 3.20 -1.07
C TYR A 263 -16.39 4.04 -2.24
N LEU A 264 -15.21 4.64 -2.10
CA LEU A 264 -14.64 5.50 -3.13
C LEU A 264 -14.27 4.73 -4.41
N PHE A 265 -13.72 3.51 -4.29
CA PHE A 265 -13.39 2.67 -5.44
C PHE A 265 -14.65 2.13 -6.14
N LEU A 266 -15.71 1.79 -5.40
CA LEU A 266 -16.99 1.42 -5.99
C LEU A 266 -17.63 2.61 -6.72
N SER A 267 -17.59 3.80 -6.13
CA SER A 267 -18.06 5.04 -6.79
C SER A 267 -17.27 5.33 -8.06
N PHE A 268 -15.94 5.17 -8.01
CA PHE A 268 -15.07 5.32 -9.18
C PHE A 268 -15.39 4.28 -10.26
N PHE A 269 -15.57 3.01 -9.89
CA PHE A 269 -15.89 1.93 -10.80
C PHE A 269 -17.24 2.17 -11.49
N TYR A 270 -18.26 2.52 -10.72
CA TYR A 270 -19.59 2.84 -11.23
C TYR A 270 -19.55 3.98 -12.25
N GLY A 271 -18.91 5.10 -11.89
CA GLY A 271 -18.80 6.26 -12.78
C GLY A 271 -17.94 6.01 -14.02
N ARG A 272 -16.92 5.15 -13.94
CA ARG A 272 -16.00 4.89 -15.06
C ARG A 272 -16.49 3.82 -16.02
N TYR A 273 -17.11 2.75 -15.52
CA TYR A 273 -17.37 1.53 -16.29
C TYR A 273 -18.86 1.24 -16.51
N ILE A 274 -19.73 1.70 -15.62
CA ILE A 274 -21.17 1.40 -15.69
C ILE A 274 -21.92 2.56 -16.35
N VAL A 275 -21.68 3.80 -15.92
CA VAL A 275 -22.33 4.97 -16.51
C VAL A 275 -21.82 5.20 -17.93
N LYS A 276 -22.70 5.08 -18.94
CA LYS A 276 -22.36 5.41 -20.33
C LYS A 276 -22.16 6.92 -20.46
N LYS A 277 -21.07 7.32 -21.15
CA LYS A 277 -20.77 8.73 -21.51
C LYS A 277 -21.90 9.47 -22.28
N SER A 278 -22.94 8.77 -22.72
CA SER A 278 -24.09 9.36 -23.42
C SER A 278 -24.98 10.23 -22.52
N ASP A 279 -25.07 9.97 -21.22
CA ASP A 279 -26.02 10.68 -20.33
C ASP A 279 -25.48 12.00 -19.76
N VAL A 280 -24.18 12.26 -19.88
CA VAL A 280 -23.55 13.51 -19.40
C VAL A 280 -23.64 14.63 -20.46
N ARG A 281 -23.86 14.28 -21.74
CA ARG A 281 -24.01 15.26 -22.84
C ARG A 281 -25.45 15.75 -23.04
N SER A 282 -26.46 15.01 -22.60
CA SER A 282 -27.87 15.44 -22.65
C SER A 282 -28.14 16.54 -21.61
N VAL A 283 -27.65 16.38 -20.38
CA VAL A 283 -27.84 17.38 -19.29
C VAL A 283 -27.13 18.72 -19.58
N LYS A 284 -26.00 18.70 -20.30
CA LYS A 284 -25.26 19.91 -20.67
C LYS A 284 -25.77 20.64 -21.92
N LYS A 285 -26.80 20.13 -22.58
CA LYS A 285 -27.47 20.76 -23.72
C LYS A 285 -28.78 21.45 -23.34
N GLU A 286 -29.26 21.26 -22.11
CA GLU A 286 -30.49 21.87 -21.57
C GLU A 286 -30.22 22.93 -20.49
N GLN A 287 -28.95 23.35 -20.31
CA GLN A 287 -28.53 24.51 -19.51
C GLN A 287 -27.72 25.46 -20.39
#